data_AF-A0A841CMD5-F1
#
_entry.id   AF-A0A841CMD5-F1
#
_cell.length_a   1.000
_cell.length_b   1.000
_cell.length_c   1.000
_cell.angle_alpha   90.00
_cell.angle_beta   90.00
_cell.angle_gamma   90.00
#
_symmetry.space_group_name_H-M   'P 1'
#
loop_
_entity.id
_entity.type
_entity.pdbx_description
1 polymer ?
#
loop_
_entity_poly.entity_id
_entity_poly.type
_entity_poly.pdbx_seq_one_letter_code
_entity_poly.pdbx_strand_id
1 'polypeptide(L)'
;MGESAEVVVVGGGIAGSSLATVLAREGYRVVVLERQTAYRDKVRGEVMPPWGVAELHRLGLAEPLLDAGGCYVKRGVSYDELTEPVAAEAAAVRLDRMVPGVAGNLDVGHPEACEALSRAATAAGATVVRGIGSVEVTPGDVPVVRYAHDDRVHELRCRLVVGADGRTSTVRSRLGITLHQSAPRTMCGGLLVDDLHDWPADQLSEGTEADLHYYVLPRANGRARLYLLHDIAQKGRFAGPDRNERFLTAFRFRCIPGSEMFGAARPVRPCAFHPMNDGWTDQPYAPGVVLIGDAAGWSDPIIGQGLSLALRDVRTVTDILRGESDWSPAAFTGYGEERAERLRRLRTTAQVKTDLVATFTPAGAARRRAYNAIWESDPELAGPQIAPLVGPDNVAAELFSQSARDRILALA
;
A
#
# COMPACT_ATOMS: atom_id res chain seq x y z
N MET A 1 -35.25 15.15 -12.26
CA MET A 1 -35.24 14.44 -10.96
C MET A 1 -33.80 14.06 -10.70
N GLY A 2 -33.08 14.84 -9.88
CA GLY A 2 -31.69 14.53 -9.57
C GLY A 2 -31.62 13.27 -8.73
N GLU A 3 -30.89 12.26 -9.18
CA GLU A 3 -30.55 11.10 -8.35
C GLU A 3 -29.81 11.61 -7.10
N SER A 4 -30.46 11.54 -5.94
CA SER A 4 -29.83 11.88 -4.68
C SER A 4 -29.00 10.68 -4.20
N ALA A 5 -27.68 10.79 -4.30
CA ALA A 5 -26.77 9.84 -3.67
C ALA A 5 -26.65 10.20 -2.17
N GLU A 6 -26.48 9.22 -1.29
CA GLU A 6 -26.08 9.52 0.08
C GLU A 6 -24.59 9.76 0.16
N VAL A 7 -23.81 8.91 -0.52
CA VAL A 7 -22.36 8.98 -0.56
C VAL A 7 -21.87 9.00 -2.01
N VAL A 8 -21.03 9.97 -2.34
CA VAL A 8 -20.30 10.01 -3.62
C VAL A 8 -18.83 9.73 -3.37
N VAL A 9 -18.30 8.65 -3.95
CA VAL A 9 -16.90 8.25 -3.86
C VAL A 9 -16.17 8.71 -5.12
N VAL A 10 -15.17 9.57 -4.96
CA VAL A 10 -14.32 10.03 -6.07
C VAL A 10 -13.06 9.17 -6.13
N GLY A 11 -12.97 8.30 -7.13
CA GLY A 11 -11.91 7.31 -7.31
C GLY A 11 -12.41 5.88 -7.04
N GLY A 12 -12.39 5.03 -8.06
CA GLY A 12 -12.80 3.62 -8.01
C GLY A 12 -11.64 2.65 -7.86
N GLY A 13 -10.53 3.05 -7.22
CA GLY A 13 -9.43 2.14 -6.87
C GLY A 13 -9.80 1.20 -5.72
N ILE A 14 -8.80 0.54 -5.13
CA ILE A 14 -8.99 -0.41 -4.00
C ILE A 14 -9.77 0.25 -2.85
N ALA A 15 -9.37 1.44 -2.39
CA ALA A 15 -10.02 2.13 -1.27
C ALA A 15 -11.50 2.47 -1.58
N GLY A 16 -11.74 3.16 -2.69
CA GLY A 16 -13.08 3.64 -3.04
C GLY A 16 -14.06 2.52 -3.36
N SER A 17 -13.63 1.52 -4.14
CA SER A 17 -14.47 0.36 -4.47
C SER A 17 -14.73 -0.54 -3.25
N SER A 18 -13.76 -0.67 -2.33
CA SER A 18 -13.98 -1.39 -1.07
C SER A 18 -15.02 -0.69 -0.21
N LEU A 19 -14.89 0.63 -0.01
CA LEU A 19 -15.89 1.41 0.74
C LEU A 19 -17.27 1.32 0.11
N ALA A 20 -17.36 1.49 -1.21
CA ALA A 20 -18.62 1.42 -1.92
C ALA A 20 -19.29 0.05 -1.79
N THR A 21 -18.50 -1.04 -1.83
CA THR A 21 -19.00 -2.40 -1.61
C THR A 21 -19.62 -2.54 -0.22
N VAL A 22 -18.90 -2.08 0.81
CA VAL A 22 -19.32 -2.25 2.21
C VAL A 22 -20.56 -1.38 2.50
N LEU A 23 -20.56 -0.12 2.09
CA LEU A 23 -21.71 0.77 2.29
C LEU A 23 -22.94 0.33 1.48
N ALA A 24 -22.76 -0.12 0.23
CA ALA A 24 -23.91 -0.57 -0.56
C ALA A 24 -24.56 -1.84 0.04
N ARG A 25 -23.76 -2.76 0.61
CA ARG A 25 -24.27 -3.92 1.38
C ARG A 25 -25.12 -3.51 2.59
N GLU A 26 -24.87 -2.33 3.15
CA GLU A 26 -25.61 -1.75 4.27
C GLU A 26 -26.82 -0.90 3.82
N GLY A 27 -27.08 -0.83 2.52
CA GLY A 27 -28.25 -0.15 1.96
C GLY A 27 -28.05 1.34 1.66
N TYR A 28 -26.83 1.88 1.83
CA TYR A 28 -26.53 3.26 1.43
C TYR A 28 -26.58 3.41 -0.09
N ARG A 29 -27.14 4.52 -0.56
CA ARG A 29 -27.08 4.88 -1.99
C ARG A 29 -25.71 5.47 -2.34
N VAL A 30 -24.83 4.65 -2.91
CA VAL A 30 -23.45 5.02 -3.24
C VAL A 30 -23.26 5.20 -4.74
N VAL A 31 -22.61 6.30 -5.13
CA VAL A 31 -22.11 6.53 -6.49
C VAL A 31 -20.59 6.59 -6.48
N VAL A 32 -19.94 5.76 -7.29
CA VAL A 32 -18.48 5.77 -7.48
C VAL A 32 -18.15 6.42 -8.82
N LEU A 33 -17.26 7.41 -8.81
CA LEU A 33 -16.79 8.12 -9.99
C LEU A 33 -15.33 7.75 -10.28
N GLU A 34 -15.07 7.02 -11.36
CA GLU A 34 -13.74 6.55 -11.76
C GLU A 34 -13.35 7.06 -13.15
N ARG A 35 -12.15 7.61 -13.29
CA ARG A 35 -11.65 8.17 -14.55
C ARG A 35 -11.23 7.11 -15.56
N GLN A 36 -10.79 5.93 -15.10
CA GLN A 36 -10.29 4.87 -15.96
C GLN A 36 -11.45 4.02 -16.48
N THR A 37 -11.49 3.79 -17.79
CA THR A 37 -12.42 2.79 -18.37
C THR A 37 -11.95 1.36 -18.08
N ALA A 38 -10.64 1.16 -18.00
CA ALA A 38 -10.00 -0.08 -17.60
C ALA A 38 -8.77 0.19 -16.72
N TYR A 39 -8.60 -0.61 -15.66
CA TYR A 39 -7.40 -0.56 -14.84
C TYR A 39 -6.19 -1.08 -15.61
N ARG A 40 -5.06 -0.41 -15.44
CA ARG A 40 -3.80 -0.75 -16.12
C ARG A 40 -2.77 -1.04 -15.06
N ASP A 41 -2.00 -2.11 -15.24
CA ASP A 41 -0.91 -2.40 -14.30
C ASP A 41 0.13 -1.25 -14.36
N LYS A 42 0.58 -0.87 -13.17
CA LYS A 42 1.56 0.16 -12.87
C LYS A 42 2.32 -0.35 -11.65
N VAL A 43 3.57 0.07 -11.51
CA VAL A 43 4.38 -0.26 -10.34
C VAL A 43 3.77 0.39 -9.09
N ARG A 44 3.00 -0.40 -8.32
CA ARG A 44 2.21 -0.03 -7.13
C ARG A 44 1.96 -1.28 -6.27
N GLY A 45 1.37 -1.07 -5.08
CA GLY A 45 1.14 -2.14 -4.10
C GLY A 45 0.32 -3.31 -4.64
N GLU A 46 0.89 -4.51 -4.52
CA GLU A 46 0.31 -5.81 -4.89
C GLU A 46 0.28 -6.78 -3.70
N VAL A 47 0.76 -6.36 -2.54
CA VAL A 47 0.86 -7.17 -1.33
C VAL A 47 0.13 -6.51 -0.20
N MET A 48 -0.59 -7.33 0.56
CA MET A 48 -1.27 -6.97 1.78
C MET A 48 -0.70 -7.78 2.93
N PRO A 49 0.04 -7.13 3.86
CA PRO A 49 0.53 -7.77 5.08
C PRO A 49 -0.58 -8.35 5.96
N PRO A 50 -0.27 -9.23 6.94
CA PRO A 50 -1.27 -10.02 7.63
C PRO A 50 -2.30 -9.18 8.39
N TRP A 51 -1.90 -8.07 9.01
CA TRP A 51 -2.86 -7.16 9.65
C TRP A 51 -3.83 -6.48 8.68
N GLY A 52 -3.38 -6.22 7.44
CA GLY A 52 -4.25 -5.73 6.37
C GLY A 52 -5.23 -6.80 5.90
N VAL A 53 -4.78 -8.06 5.83
CA VAL A 53 -5.66 -9.20 5.53
C VAL A 53 -6.72 -9.38 6.62
N ALA A 54 -6.39 -9.11 7.89
CA ALA A 54 -7.41 -9.08 8.94
C ALA A 54 -8.46 -7.98 8.71
N GLU A 55 -8.08 -6.80 8.23
CA GLU A 55 -9.07 -5.77 7.82
C GLU A 55 -9.90 -6.24 6.62
N LEU A 56 -9.28 -6.87 5.63
CA LEU A 56 -9.96 -7.45 4.46
C LEU A 56 -11.02 -8.49 4.87
N HIS A 57 -10.69 -9.34 5.86
CA HIS A 57 -11.63 -10.32 6.42
C HIS A 57 -12.79 -9.64 7.15
N ARG A 58 -12.52 -8.63 8.00
CA ARG A 58 -13.58 -7.87 8.70
C ARG A 58 -14.54 -7.18 7.75
N LEU A 59 -14.05 -6.71 6.60
CA LEU A 59 -14.86 -6.07 5.57
C LEU A 59 -15.60 -7.07 4.65
N GLY A 60 -15.30 -8.37 4.76
CA GLY A 60 -15.87 -9.40 3.90
C GLY A 60 -15.49 -9.22 2.42
N LEU A 61 -14.23 -8.86 2.15
CA LEU A 61 -13.71 -8.54 0.82
C LEU A 61 -12.65 -9.53 0.30
N ALA A 62 -12.35 -10.60 1.06
CA ALA A 62 -11.29 -11.55 0.68
C ALA A 62 -11.65 -12.38 -0.55
N GLU A 63 -12.87 -12.91 -0.63
CA GLU A 63 -13.33 -13.76 -1.73
C GLU A 63 -13.18 -13.08 -3.11
N PRO A 64 -13.65 -11.84 -3.33
CA PRO A 64 -13.42 -11.13 -4.59
C PRO A 64 -11.94 -11.06 -5.01
N LEU A 65 -11.02 -10.89 -4.06
CA LEU A 65 -9.59 -10.80 -4.36
C LEU A 65 -8.96 -12.16 -4.65
N LEU A 66 -9.39 -13.21 -3.94
CA LEU A 66 -8.95 -14.58 -4.20
C LEU A 66 -9.41 -15.04 -5.58
N ASP A 67 -10.68 -14.79 -5.94
CA ASP A 67 -11.23 -15.09 -7.26
C ASP A 67 -10.52 -14.33 -8.39
N ALA A 68 -9.97 -13.16 -8.09
CA ALA A 68 -9.16 -12.37 -9.02
C ALA A 68 -7.72 -12.89 -9.20
N GLY A 69 -7.41 -14.08 -8.65
CA GLY A 69 -6.09 -14.68 -8.69
C GLY A 69 -5.18 -14.23 -7.54
N GLY A 70 -5.76 -13.71 -6.46
CA GLY A 70 -5.05 -13.46 -5.22
C GLY A 70 -4.60 -14.76 -4.56
N CYS A 71 -3.42 -14.78 -3.97
CA CYS A 71 -2.87 -15.94 -3.29
C CYS A 71 -2.28 -15.59 -1.94
N TYR A 72 -2.41 -16.51 -0.99
CA TYR A 72 -1.78 -16.37 0.31
C TYR A 72 -0.31 -16.77 0.24
N VAL A 73 0.55 -15.92 0.80
CA VAL A 73 1.98 -16.12 0.96
C VAL A 73 2.30 -16.25 2.44
N LYS A 74 2.81 -17.41 2.85
CA LYS A 74 2.94 -17.82 4.25
C LYS A 74 4.34 -17.61 4.81
N ARG A 75 5.35 -17.47 3.95
CA ARG A 75 6.75 -17.36 4.35
C ARG A 75 7.36 -16.04 3.86
N GLY A 76 8.05 -15.35 4.74
CA GLY A 76 8.97 -14.25 4.41
C GLY A 76 10.40 -14.70 4.60
N VAL A 77 11.24 -14.59 3.57
CA VAL A 77 12.66 -14.98 3.63
C VAL A 77 13.56 -13.82 3.22
N SER A 78 14.47 -13.43 4.11
CA SER A 78 15.40 -12.33 3.90
C SER A 78 16.75 -12.86 3.44
N TYR A 79 16.97 -12.99 2.12
CA TYR A 79 18.29 -13.36 1.60
C TYR A 79 19.16 -12.09 1.48
N ASP A 80 19.94 -11.81 2.51
CA ASP A 80 20.83 -10.64 2.56
C ASP A 80 22.29 -11.06 2.33
N GLU A 81 23.13 -10.17 1.79
CA GLU A 81 24.58 -10.42 1.63
C GLU A 81 25.29 -10.73 2.96
N LEU A 82 24.64 -10.45 4.09
CA LEU A 82 25.13 -10.68 5.44
C LEU A 82 24.75 -12.05 6.02
N THR A 83 23.97 -12.87 5.31
CA THR A 83 23.43 -14.13 5.84
C THR A 83 23.49 -15.23 4.79
N GLU A 84 24.06 -16.38 5.15
CA GLU A 84 24.10 -17.54 4.26
C GLU A 84 22.67 -18.00 3.91
N PRO A 85 22.38 -18.41 2.67
CA PRO A 85 21.01 -18.69 2.25
C PRO A 85 20.30 -19.76 3.07
N VAL A 86 21.01 -20.82 3.47
CA VAL A 86 20.45 -21.88 4.32
C VAL A 86 20.03 -21.34 5.70
N ALA A 87 20.79 -20.40 6.25
CA ALA A 87 20.42 -19.75 7.51
C ALA A 87 19.22 -18.82 7.33
N ALA A 88 19.13 -18.09 6.21
CA ALA A 88 17.97 -17.26 5.88
C ALA A 88 16.69 -18.09 5.74
N GLU A 89 16.75 -19.25 5.07
CA GLU A 89 15.62 -20.18 4.94
C GLU A 89 15.15 -20.75 6.28
N ALA A 90 16.10 -21.08 7.17
CA ALA A 90 15.82 -21.56 8.52
C ALA A 90 15.19 -20.48 9.40
N ALA A 91 15.57 -19.22 9.21
CA ALA A 91 15.03 -18.04 9.90
C ALA A 91 13.77 -17.46 9.24
N ALA A 92 13.13 -18.19 8.31
CA ALA A 92 11.96 -17.70 7.59
C ALA A 92 10.82 -17.27 8.54
N VAL A 93 10.36 -16.04 8.34
CA VAL A 93 9.23 -15.46 9.08
C VAL A 93 7.94 -16.16 8.66
N ARG A 94 7.21 -16.68 9.65
CA ARG A 94 5.91 -17.35 9.47
C ARG A 94 4.79 -16.32 9.42
N LEU A 95 4.51 -15.79 8.22
CA LEU A 95 3.50 -14.77 7.98
C LEU A 95 2.09 -15.26 8.36
N ASP A 96 1.84 -16.55 8.20
CA ASP A 96 0.60 -17.24 8.60
C ASP A 96 0.41 -17.38 10.13
N ARG A 97 1.38 -16.91 10.92
CA ARG A 97 1.33 -16.92 12.39
C ARG A 97 1.37 -15.51 13.01
N MET A 98 1.48 -14.47 12.20
CA MET A 98 1.63 -13.10 12.67
C MET A 98 0.32 -12.54 13.24
N VAL A 99 -0.82 -12.89 12.64
CA VAL A 99 -2.13 -12.43 13.06
C VAL A 99 -3.08 -13.64 13.15
N PRO A 100 -3.73 -13.87 14.29
CA PRO A 100 -4.67 -14.98 14.44
C PRO A 100 -5.78 -14.96 13.38
N GLY A 101 -6.06 -16.10 12.76
CA GLY A 101 -7.11 -16.24 11.73
C GLY A 101 -6.70 -15.77 10.33
N VAL A 102 -5.46 -15.29 10.15
CA VAL A 102 -4.95 -14.84 8.85
C VAL A 102 -4.02 -15.90 8.24
N ALA A 103 -4.23 -16.21 6.95
CA ALA A 103 -3.50 -17.27 6.25
C ALA A 103 -2.11 -16.85 5.71
N GLY A 104 -1.69 -15.61 5.94
CA GLY A 104 -0.43 -15.03 5.45
C GLY A 104 -0.62 -13.64 4.87
N ASN A 105 0.37 -13.18 4.10
CA ASN A 105 0.16 -12.04 3.20
C ASN A 105 -0.82 -12.43 2.10
N LEU A 106 -1.60 -11.48 1.59
CA LEU A 106 -2.37 -11.66 0.38
C LEU A 106 -1.70 -10.90 -0.77
N ASP A 107 -1.26 -11.63 -1.77
CA ASP A 107 -0.61 -11.10 -2.96
C ASP A 107 -1.64 -11.14 -4.12
N VAL A 108 -1.89 -10.00 -4.75
CA VAL A 108 -2.86 -9.87 -5.84
C VAL A 108 -2.43 -8.78 -6.81
N GLY A 109 -2.62 -9.03 -8.10
CA GLY A 109 -2.33 -8.03 -9.12
C GLY A 109 -3.19 -6.78 -8.92
N HIS A 110 -2.55 -5.60 -8.95
CA HIS A 110 -3.24 -4.36 -8.58
C HIS A 110 -4.44 -4.04 -9.50
N PRO A 111 -4.35 -4.17 -10.84
CA PRO A 111 -5.53 -4.03 -11.72
C PRO A 111 -6.63 -5.05 -11.45
N GLU A 112 -6.24 -6.30 -11.20
CA GLU A 112 -7.16 -7.40 -10.93
C GLU A 112 -7.94 -7.15 -9.63
N ALA A 113 -7.25 -6.68 -8.58
CA ALA A 113 -7.87 -6.26 -7.34
C ALA A 113 -8.84 -5.07 -7.52
N CYS A 114 -8.43 -4.03 -8.25
CA CYS A 114 -9.30 -2.89 -8.55
C CYS A 114 -10.55 -3.31 -9.32
N GLU A 115 -10.40 -4.17 -10.33
CA GLU A 115 -11.52 -4.68 -11.12
C GLU A 115 -12.46 -5.54 -10.29
N ALA A 116 -11.93 -6.45 -9.49
CA ALA A 116 -12.71 -7.33 -8.63
C ALA A 116 -13.52 -6.55 -7.58
N LEU A 117 -12.88 -5.58 -6.90
CA LEU A 117 -13.56 -4.73 -5.92
C LEU A 117 -14.59 -3.81 -6.58
N SER A 118 -14.32 -3.30 -7.78
CA SER A 118 -15.30 -2.51 -8.51
C SER A 118 -16.52 -3.33 -8.91
N ARG A 119 -16.35 -4.60 -9.31
CA ARG A 119 -17.46 -5.54 -9.57
C ARG A 119 -18.21 -5.87 -8.28
N ALA A 120 -17.50 -6.08 -7.17
CA ALA A 120 -18.12 -6.30 -5.88
C ALA A 120 -18.99 -5.11 -5.45
N ALA A 121 -18.55 -3.87 -5.71
CA ALA A 121 -19.33 -2.67 -5.44
C ALA A 121 -20.63 -2.63 -6.26
N THR A 122 -20.55 -2.90 -7.56
CA THR A 122 -21.74 -2.99 -8.42
C THR A 122 -22.69 -4.11 -7.98
N ALA A 123 -22.16 -5.30 -7.67
CA ALA A 123 -22.95 -6.43 -7.20
C ALA A 123 -23.64 -6.14 -5.85
N ALA A 124 -23.02 -5.31 -5.01
CA ALA A 124 -23.60 -4.84 -3.75
C ALA A 124 -24.66 -3.74 -3.92
N GLY A 125 -24.83 -3.17 -5.12
CA GLY A 125 -25.83 -2.14 -5.42
C GLY A 125 -25.28 -0.72 -5.58
N ALA A 126 -23.96 -0.51 -5.56
CA ALA A 126 -23.38 0.80 -5.86
C ALA A 126 -23.45 1.11 -7.36
N THR A 127 -23.74 2.37 -7.70
CA THR A 127 -23.63 2.87 -9.09
C THR A 127 -22.18 3.22 -9.38
N VAL A 128 -21.53 2.51 -10.31
CA VAL A 128 -20.14 2.78 -10.70
C VAL A 128 -20.10 3.42 -12.08
N VAL A 129 -19.69 4.69 -12.14
CA VAL A 129 -19.52 5.46 -13.39
C VAL A 129 -18.03 5.50 -13.74
N ARG A 130 -17.65 4.85 -14.83
CA ARG A 130 -16.26 4.79 -15.31
C ARG A 130 -16.04 5.73 -16.49
N GLY A 131 -14.77 6.08 -16.75
CA GLY A 131 -14.42 6.96 -17.86
C GLY A 131 -14.83 8.41 -17.64
N ILE A 132 -14.96 8.85 -16.39
CA ILE A 132 -15.27 10.26 -16.11
C ILE A 132 -14.07 11.16 -16.45
N GLY A 133 -14.37 12.38 -16.89
CA GLY A 133 -13.40 13.45 -17.13
C GLY A 133 -13.06 14.21 -15.85
N SER A 134 -13.13 15.54 -15.91
CA SER A 134 -12.90 16.40 -14.74
C SER A 134 -13.92 16.12 -13.64
N VAL A 135 -13.47 16.22 -12.39
CA VAL A 135 -14.32 16.18 -11.19
C VAL A 135 -14.04 17.41 -10.34
N GLU A 136 -15.10 18.05 -9.85
CA GLU A 136 -15.06 19.20 -8.96
C GLU A 136 -15.96 18.94 -7.76
N VAL A 137 -15.43 19.21 -6.56
CA VAL A 137 -16.13 19.01 -5.29
C VAL A 137 -16.28 20.37 -4.62
N THR A 138 -17.51 20.72 -4.27
CA THR A 138 -17.83 21.86 -3.41
C THR A 138 -18.27 21.32 -2.04
N PRO A 139 -17.48 21.55 -0.97
CA PRO A 139 -17.82 21.09 0.38
C PRO A 139 -18.98 21.92 0.98
N GLY A 140 -19.49 21.46 2.12
CA GLY A 140 -20.58 22.10 2.87
C GLY A 140 -21.50 21.07 3.52
N ASP A 141 -22.59 21.53 4.15
CA ASP A 141 -23.57 20.64 4.79
C ASP A 141 -24.30 19.74 3.76
N VAL A 142 -24.41 20.23 2.52
CA VAL A 142 -24.91 19.50 1.36
C VAL A 142 -23.86 19.61 0.25
N PRO A 143 -22.82 18.76 0.27
CA PRO A 143 -21.75 18.83 -0.72
C PRO A 143 -22.28 18.55 -2.14
N VAL A 144 -21.65 19.22 -3.12
CA VAL A 144 -21.97 19.11 -4.54
C VAL A 144 -20.78 18.56 -5.30
N VAL A 145 -21.01 17.54 -6.13
CA VAL A 145 -20.00 16.98 -7.03
C VAL A 145 -20.42 17.24 -8.47
N ARG A 146 -19.57 17.94 -9.23
CA ARG A 146 -19.70 18.10 -10.69
C ARG A 146 -18.70 17.20 -11.38
N TYR A 147 -19.13 16.45 -12.39
CA TYR A 147 -18.21 15.63 -13.18
C TYR A 147 -18.58 15.60 -14.66
N ALA A 148 -17.57 15.44 -15.52
CA ALA A 148 -17.78 15.27 -16.96
C ALA A 148 -17.93 13.80 -17.33
N HIS A 149 -18.95 13.44 -18.11
CA HIS A 149 -19.16 12.10 -18.65
C HIS A 149 -20.03 12.17 -19.92
N ASP A 150 -19.65 11.44 -20.97
CA ASP A 150 -20.30 11.45 -22.29
C ASP A 150 -20.56 12.88 -22.83
N ASP A 151 -19.51 13.70 -22.83
CA ASP A 151 -19.52 15.11 -23.28
C ASP A 151 -20.54 16.01 -22.56
N ARG A 152 -21.01 15.59 -21.38
CA ARG A 152 -21.94 16.35 -20.53
C ARG A 152 -21.35 16.55 -19.14
N VAL A 153 -21.71 17.67 -18.53
CA VAL A 153 -21.44 17.92 -17.11
C VAL A 153 -22.65 17.49 -16.29
N HIS A 154 -22.42 16.58 -15.36
CA HIS A 154 -23.40 16.08 -14.41
C HIS A 154 -23.17 16.73 -13.05
N GLU A 155 -24.24 16.90 -12.27
CA GLU A 155 -24.19 17.44 -10.92
C GLU A 155 -24.91 16.48 -9.96
N LEU A 156 -24.24 16.13 -8.87
CA LEU A 156 -24.79 15.32 -7.78
C LEU A 156 -24.77 16.12 -6.49
N ARG A 157 -25.89 16.09 -5.75
CA ARG A 157 -25.95 16.48 -4.34
C ARG A 157 -25.95 15.22 -3.49
N CYS A 158 -25.20 15.23 -2.40
CA CYS A 158 -25.11 14.10 -1.50
C CYS A 158 -24.96 14.57 -0.05
N ARG A 159 -24.92 13.63 0.89
CA ARG A 159 -24.63 13.91 2.31
C ARG A 159 -23.14 13.93 2.58
N LEU A 160 -22.38 13.08 1.89
CA LEU A 160 -20.94 12.95 2.05
C LEU A 160 -20.23 12.67 0.73
N VAL A 161 -19.13 13.35 0.49
CA VAL A 161 -18.16 12.99 -0.54
C VAL A 161 -16.99 12.26 0.11
N VAL A 162 -16.55 11.16 -0.49
CA VAL A 162 -15.35 10.44 -0.08
C VAL A 162 -14.28 10.60 -1.16
N GLY A 163 -13.20 11.31 -0.85
CA GLY A 163 -12.03 11.41 -1.71
C GLY A 163 -11.16 10.15 -1.59
N ALA A 164 -11.12 9.35 -2.65
CA ALA A 164 -10.33 8.12 -2.78
C ALA A 164 -9.49 8.10 -4.08
N ASP A 165 -9.17 9.27 -4.62
CA ASP A 165 -8.53 9.48 -5.94
C ASP A 165 -6.99 9.44 -5.90
N GLY A 166 -6.42 8.92 -4.81
CA GLY A 166 -5.02 8.53 -4.66
C GLY A 166 -4.05 9.68 -4.40
N ARG A 167 -2.74 9.42 -4.57
CA ARG A 167 -1.67 10.34 -4.16
C ARG A 167 -1.79 11.75 -4.71
N THR A 168 -2.24 11.88 -5.95
CA THR A 168 -2.44 13.16 -6.65
C THR A 168 -3.88 13.68 -6.49
N SER A 169 -4.48 13.45 -5.32
CA SER A 169 -5.89 13.74 -5.05
C SER A 169 -6.27 15.16 -5.41
N THR A 170 -7.18 15.26 -6.38
CA THR A 170 -7.82 16.50 -6.79
C THR A 170 -8.79 16.97 -5.72
N VAL A 171 -9.51 16.04 -5.07
CA VAL A 171 -10.42 16.35 -3.96
C VAL A 171 -9.65 17.01 -2.82
N ARG A 172 -8.56 16.41 -2.36
CA ARG A 172 -7.70 16.99 -1.30
C ARG A 172 -7.24 18.40 -1.65
N SER A 173 -6.72 18.60 -2.88
CA SER A 173 -6.23 19.91 -3.31
C SER A 173 -7.33 20.98 -3.36
N ARG A 174 -8.55 20.61 -3.77
CA ARG A 174 -9.69 21.53 -3.88
C ARG A 174 -10.23 21.96 -2.53
N LEU A 175 -10.12 21.09 -1.53
CA LEU A 175 -10.46 21.40 -0.13
C LEU A 175 -9.41 22.27 0.57
N GLY A 176 -8.25 22.51 -0.05
CA GLY A 176 -7.15 23.20 0.61
C GLY A 176 -6.52 22.40 1.75
N ILE A 177 -6.73 21.08 1.79
CA ILE A 177 -6.12 20.21 2.80
C ILE A 177 -4.64 20.06 2.46
N THR A 178 -3.77 20.56 3.35
CA THR A 178 -2.32 20.50 3.20
C THR A 178 -1.83 19.06 3.21
N LEU A 179 -1.01 18.72 2.22
CA LEU A 179 -0.26 17.47 2.17
C LEU A 179 1.19 17.75 2.53
N HIS A 180 1.62 17.22 3.66
CA HIS A 180 3.03 17.17 4.05
C HIS A 180 3.69 15.97 3.41
N GLN A 181 4.96 16.10 3.02
CA GLN A 181 5.72 15.01 2.41
C GLN A 181 7.15 14.98 2.93
N SER A 182 7.68 13.78 3.13
CA SER A 182 9.12 13.61 3.34
C SER A 182 9.86 13.71 1.99
N ALA A 183 11.13 14.13 2.05
CA ALA A 183 12.00 14.07 0.89
C ALA A 183 12.35 12.61 0.58
N PRO A 184 12.28 12.17 -0.69
CA PRO A 184 12.59 10.81 -1.04
C PRO A 184 14.08 10.52 -0.88
N ARG A 185 14.41 9.34 -0.36
CA ARG A 185 15.79 8.87 -0.18
C ARG A 185 16.17 7.73 -1.12
N THR A 186 15.17 7.03 -1.63
CA THR A 186 15.34 5.91 -2.56
C THR A 186 14.46 6.09 -3.78
N MET A 187 14.91 5.51 -4.89
CA MET A 187 14.06 5.15 -6.01
C MET A 187 13.65 3.69 -5.83
N CYS A 188 12.38 3.37 -6.05
CA CYS A 188 11.90 1.99 -6.13
C CYS A 188 11.33 1.75 -7.51
N GLY A 189 11.76 0.67 -8.16
CA GLY A 189 11.23 0.27 -9.44
C GLY A 189 10.76 -1.16 -9.45
N GLY A 190 9.70 -1.41 -10.21
CA GLY A 190 9.07 -2.72 -10.30
C GLY A 190 9.03 -3.23 -11.73
N LEU A 191 9.12 -4.55 -11.87
CA LEU A 191 9.01 -5.28 -13.12
C LEU A 191 8.16 -6.53 -12.90
N LEU A 192 7.03 -6.64 -13.63
CA LEU A 192 6.28 -7.89 -13.68
C LEU A 192 6.99 -8.82 -14.66
N VAL A 193 7.24 -10.04 -14.22
CA VAL A 193 7.83 -11.09 -15.07
C VAL A 193 6.95 -12.32 -15.09
N ASP A 194 7.01 -13.01 -16.23
CA ASP A 194 6.50 -14.36 -16.42
C ASP A 194 7.66 -15.37 -16.32
N ASP A 195 7.32 -16.67 -16.33
CA ASP A 195 8.24 -17.80 -16.48
C ASP A 195 9.19 -18.04 -15.27
N LEU A 196 8.80 -17.59 -14.07
CA LEU A 196 9.48 -17.87 -12.79
C LEU A 196 8.87 -19.09 -12.07
N HIS A 197 8.82 -20.24 -12.74
CA HIS A 197 8.24 -21.46 -12.17
C HIS A 197 9.11 -22.12 -11.09
N ASP A 198 10.42 -21.87 -11.13
CA ASP A 198 11.38 -22.45 -10.17
C ASP A 198 11.44 -21.67 -8.84
N TRP A 199 10.84 -20.47 -8.79
CA TRP A 199 10.77 -19.68 -7.56
C TRP A 199 9.55 -20.08 -6.71
N PRO A 200 9.67 -20.22 -5.38
CA PRO A 200 8.54 -20.62 -4.54
C PRO A 200 7.39 -19.61 -4.58
N ALA A 201 6.19 -20.08 -4.95
CA ALA A 201 4.99 -19.24 -5.02
C ALA A 201 4.43 -18.85 -3.64
N ASP A 202 4.81 -19.56 -2.57
CA ASP A 202 4.37 -19.33 -1.19
C ASP A 202 5.46 -18.60 -0.35
N GLN A 203 6.28 -17.79 -1.03
CA GLN A 203 7.39 -17.08 -0.39
C GLN A 203 7.56 -15.65 -0.90
N LEU A 204 7.39 -14.68 0.01
CA LEU A 204 7.90 -13.34 -0.16
C LEU A 204 9.38 -13.35 0.15
N SER A 205 10.19 -12.72 -0.69
CA SER A 205 11.61 -12.54 -0.40
C SER A 205 12.06 -11.12 -0.54
N GLU A 206 12.99 -10.74 0.32
CA GLU A 206 13.66 -9.45 0.28
C GLU A 206 15.13 -9.61 0.64
N GLY A 207 15.92 -8.56 0.44
CA GLY A 207 17.33 -8.59 0.81
C GLY A 207 18.07 -7.38 0.28
N THR A 208 19.25 -7.13 0.85
CA THR A 208 20.18 -6.12 0.36
C THR A 208 21.50 -6.79 -0.05
N GLU A 209 21.98 -6.46 -1.25
CA GLU A 209 23.32 -6.80 -1.70
C GLU A 209 23.92 -5.62 -2.46
N ALA A 210 25.15 -5.27 -2.09
CA ALA A 210 25.88 -4.12 -2.62
C ALA A 210 25.06 -2.83 -2.50
N ASP A 211 24.61 -2.26 -3.62
CA ASP A 211 23.92 -0.98 -3.70
C ASP A 211 22.43 -1.09 -4.09
N LEU A 212 21.86 -2.28 -3.90
CA LEU A 212 20.46 -2.57 -4.19
C LEU A 212 19.78 -3.29 -3.02
N HIS A 213 18.55 -2.87 -2.74
CA HIS A 213 17.59 -3.64 -1.95
C HIS A 213 16.50 -4.16 -2.88
N TYR A 214 15.99 -5.37 -2.66
CA TYR A 214 15.00 -5.97 -3.56
C TYR A 214 13.82 -6.57 -2.83
N TYR A 215 12.72 -6.76 -3.58
CA TYR A 215 11.62 -7.65 -3.20
C TYR A 215 11.29 -8.60 -4.36
N VAL A 216 10.94 -9.84 -4.04
CA VAL A 216 10.30 -10.81 -4.93
C VAL A 216 8.92 -11.10 -4.34
N LEU A 217 7.88 -10.63 -5.03
CA LEU A 217 6.49 -10.83 -4.63
C LEU A 217 5.85 -11.84 -5.59
N PRO A 218 5.65 -13.10 -5.17
CA PRO A 218 5.16 -14.15 -6.03
C PRO A 218 3.70 -13.90 -6.44
N ARG A 219 3.34 -14.40 -7.61
CA ARG A 219 1.97 -14.42 -8.11
C ARG A 219 1.66 -15.81 -8.67
N ALA A 220 0.37 -16.11 -8.78
CA ALA A 220 -0.08 -17.35 -9.40
C ALA A 220 0.51 -17.55 -10.81
N ASN A 221 0.63 -18.82 -11.22
CA ASN A 221 1.06 -19.25 -12.57
C ASN A 221 2.50 -18.85 -12.94
N GLY A 222 3.44 -18.91 -12.00
CA GLY A 222 4.87 -18.65 -12.27
C GLY A 222 5.17 -17.19 -12.60
N ARG A 223 4.34 -16.27 -12.12
CA ARG A 223 4.57 -14.83 -12.22
C ARG A 223 5.20 -14.32 -10.93
N ALA A 224 5.96 -13.24 -11.03
CA ALA A 224 6.33 -12.46 -9.84
C ALA A 224 6.46 -10.98 -10.19
N ARG A 225 6.23 -10.14 -9.19
CA ARG A 225 6.68 -8.76 -9.23
C ARG A 225 8.04 -8.66 -8.56
N LEU A 226 9.03 -8.26 -9.34
CA LEU A 226 10.36 -7.96 -8.87
C LEU A 226 10.45 -6.46 -8.57
N TYR A 227 11.01 -6.10 -7.43
CA TYR A 227 11.33 -4.72 -7.07
C TYR A 227 12.82 -4.54 -6.84
N LEU A 228 13.36 -3.41 -7.32
CA LEU A 228 14.69 -2.92 -7.00
C LEU A 228 14.60 -1.52 -6.40
N LEU A 229 15.29 -1.32 -5.30
CA LEU A 229 15.45 -0.05 -4.62
C LEU A 229 16.93 0.35 -4.63
N HIS A 230 17.19 1.61 -4.92
CA HIS A 230 18.54 2.19 -4.92
C HIS A 230 18.50 3.63 -4.43
N ASP A 231 19.67 4.20 -4.16
CA ASP A 231 19.80 5.58 -3.70
C ASP A 231 19.17 6.59 -4.69
N ILE A 232 18.48 7.61 -4.17
CA ILE A 232 17.83 8.66 -4.96
C ILE A 232 18.82 9.42 -5.86
N ALA A 233 20.09 9.52 -5.48
CA ALA A 233 21.15 10.16 -6.26
C ALA A 233 21.44 9.44 -7.58
N GLN A 234 21.13 8.13 -7.68
CA GLN A 234 21.29 7.33 -8.89
C GLN A 234 20.03 7.36 -9.79
N LYS A 235 19.20 8.41 -9.69
CA LYS A 235 18.01 8.57 -10.54
C LYS A 235 18.38 8.45 -12.02
N GLY A 236 17.76 7.49 -12.71
CA GLY A 236 18.02 7.21 -14.13
C GLY A 236 18.85 5.96 -14.40
N ARG A 237 19.38 5.27 -13.37
CA ARG A 237 20.12 3.99 -13.49
C ARG A 237 19.41 2.97 -14.41
N PHE A 238 18.10 2.86 -14.29
CA PHE A 238 17.26 1.97 -15.08
C PHE A 238 16.38 2.72 -16.10
N ALA A 239 16.95 3.66 -16.85
CA ALA A 239 16.29 4.40 -17.94
C ALA A 239 16.73 3.96 -19.36
N GLY A 240 16.01 4.36 -20.40
CA GLY A 240 16.38 4.05 -21.78
C GLY A 240 15.92 2.66 -22.27
N PRO A 241 16.32 2.27 -23.49
CA PRO A 241 15.77 1.09 -24.18
C PRO A 241 16.07 -0.23 -23.47
N ASP A 242 17.28 -0.41 -22.93
CA ASP A 242 17.73 -1.69 -22.35
C ASP A 242 17.39 -1.80 -20.85
N ARG A 243 16.45 -0.98 -20.35
CA ARG A 243 16.17 -0.88 -18.91
C ARG A 243 15.73 -2.21 -18.30
N ASN A 244 14.99 -3.03 -19.03
CA ASN A 244 14.52 -4.33 -18.54
C ASN A 244 15.68 -5.32 -18.42
N GLU A 245 16.55 -5.38 -19.43
CA GLU A 245 17.73 -6.25 -19.41
C GLU A 245 18.64 -5.88 -18.23
N ARG A 246 18.89 -4.58 -18.01
CA ARG A 246 19.68 -4.13 -16.86
C ARG A 246 19.00 -4.43 -15.53
N PHE A 247 17.67 -4.30 -15.45
CA PHE A 247 16.90 -4.65 -14.26
C PHE A 247 17.05 -6.13 -13.92
N LEU A 248 16.82 -7.02 -14.89
CA LEU A 248 16.90 -8.47 -14.69
C LEU A 248 18.34 -8.92 -14.40
N THR A 249 19.33 -8.32 -15.08
CA THR A 249 20.75 -8.55 -14.80
C THR A 249 21.11 -8.15 -13.37
N ALA A 250 20.61 -7.00 -12.90
CA ALA A 250 20.82 -6.53 -11.52
C ALA A 250 20.15 -7.44 -10.47
N PHE A 251 19.18 -8.27 -10.87
CA PHE A 251 18.50 -9.22 -10.00
C PHE A 251 19.25 -10.55 -9.80
N ARG A 252 20.42 -10.73 -10.44
CA ARG A 252 21.31 -11.89 -10.26
C ARG A 252 22.13 -11.75 -8.98
N PHE A 253 21.44 -11.57 -7.86
CA PHE A 253 22.03 -11.45 -6.53
C PHE A 253 22.71 -12.75 -6.12
N ARG A 254 23.90 -12.67 -5.52
CA ARG A 254 24.62 -13.84 -5.01
C ARG A 254 24.02 -14.37 -3.72
N CYS A 255 23.39 -13.51 -2.93
CA CYS A 255 22.69 -13.93 -1.71
C CYS A 255 21.45 -14.78 -2.01
N ILE A 256 20.91 -14.78 -3.23
CA ILE A 256 19.74 -15.56 -3.60
C ILE A 256 20.14 -16.88 -4.28
N PRO A 257 19.74 -18.05 -3.75
CA PRO A 257 19.92 -19.32 -4.43
C PRO A 257 19.26 -19.34 -5.81
N GLY A 258 20.01 -19.73 -6.84
CA GLY A 258 19.46 -19.88 -8.20
C GLY A 258 19.05 -18.57 -8.88
N SER A 259 19.62 -17.43 -8.48
CA SER A 259 19.24 -16.10 -8.98
C SER A 259 19.37 -15.91 -10.51
N GLU A 260 20.09 -16.80 -11.19
CA GLU A 260 20.15 -16.92 -12.64
C GLU A 260 18.76 -16.96 -13.31
N MET A 261 17.76 -17.55 -12.65
CA MET A 261 16.39 -17.59 -13.17
C MET A 261 15.80 -16.20 -13.40
N PHE A 262 16.13 -15.21 -12.56
CA PHE A 262 15.63 -13.84 -12.72
C PHE A 262 16.24 -13.16 -13.93
N GLY A 263 17.49 -13.48 -14.28
CA GLY A 263 18.13 -12.98 -15.50
C GLY A 263 17.48 -13.53 -16.77
N ALA A 264 16.87 -14.72 -16.71
CA ALA A 264 16.19 -15.38 -17.81
C ALA A 264 14.67 -15.11 -17.87
N ALA A 265 14.11 -14.45 -16.84
CA ALA A 265 12.67 -14.21 -16.74
C ALA A 265 12.15 -13.27 -17.83
N ARG A 266 10.91 -13.46 -18.26
CA ARG A 266 10.34 -12.68 -19.36
C ARG A 266 9.59 -11.45 -18.85
N PRO A 267 10.01 -10.22 -19.18
CA PRO A 267 9.31 -9.02 -18.75
C PRO A 267 7.96 -8.89 -19.45
N VAL A 268 6.88 -8.69 -18.68
CA VAL A 268 5.54 -8.45 -19.24
C VAL A 268 5.44 -7.05 -19.84
N ARG A 269 6.00 -6.06 -19.14
CA ARG A 269 6.07 -4.67 -19.57
C ARG A 269 7.33 -4.00 -19.04
N PRO A 270 7.70 -2.83 -19.59
CA PRO A 270 8.91 -2.15 -19.15
C PRO A 270 8.90 -1.73 -17.66
N CYS A 271 10.03 -1.89 -16.96
CA CYS A 271 10.18 -1.61 -15.51
C CYS A 271 10.04 -0.12 -15.17
N ALA A 272 9.22 0.30 -14.22
CA ALA A 272 9.06 1.73 -13.90
C ALA A 272 9.59 2.05 -12.50
N PHE A 273 10.29 3.18 -12.36
CA PHE A 273 10.86 3.63 -11.07
C PHE A 273 10.18 4.92 -10.59
N HIS A 274 9.92 4.97 -9.29
CA HIS A 274 9.28 6.09 -8.61
C HIS A 274 10.06 6.47 -7.35
N PRO A 275 10.11 7.76 -6.99
CA PRO A 275 10.70 8.19 -5.71
C PRO A 275 9.84 7.68 -4.56
N MET A 276 10.49 7.18 -3.51
CA MET A 276 9.84 6.65 -2.32
C MET A 276 9.84 7.69 -1.21
N ASN A 277 8.65 8.01 -0.71
CA ASN A 277 8.47 8.94 0.40
C ASN A 277 7.14 8.71 1.11
N ASP A 278 7.00 9.35 2.27
CA ASP A 278 5.76 9.46 3.02
C ASP A 278 4.98 10.72 2.60
N GLY A 279 3.67 10.65 2.73
CA GLY A 279 2.76 11.79 2.62
C GLY A 279 1.68 11.72 3.70
N TRP A 280 1.36 12.83 4.35
CA TRP A 280 0.31 12.84 5.37
C TRP A 280 -0.44 14.17 5.41
N THR A 281 -1.67 14.12 5.92
CA THR A 281 -2.52 15.28 6.18
C THR A 281 -2.82 15.33 7.67
N ASP A 282 -2.87 16.52 8.25
CA ASP A 282 -3.20 16.67 9.68
C ASP A 282 -4.70 16.41 9.92
N GLN A 283 -5.55 16.86 9.01
CA GLN A 283 -7.00 16.68 9.07
C GLN A 283 -7.52 16.18 7.70
N PRO A 284 -7.81 14.86 7.55
CA PRO A 284 -8.23 14.27 6.28
C PRO A 284 -9.74 14.48 5.99
N TYR A 285 -10.36 15.55 6.50
CA TYR A 285 -11.79 15.81 6.34
C TYR A 285 -12.13 17.30 6.43
N ALA A 286 -13.27 17.65 5.87
CA ALA A 286 -13.87 18.98 5.83
C ALA A 286 -15.42 18.84 5.88
N PRO A 287 -16.20 19.92 6.02
CA PRO A 287 -17.66 19.83 5.96
C PRO A 287 -18.16 19.08 4.72
N GLY A 288 -18.87 17.97 4.93
CA GLY A 288 -19.40 17.12 3.86
C GLY A 288 -18.37 16.31 3.07
N VAL A 289 -17.09 16.27 3.48
CA VAL A 289 -16.05 15.52 2.75
C VAL A 289 -15.06 14.82 3.69
N VAL A 290 -14.75 13.55 3.41
CA VAL A 290 -13.68 12.80 4.08
C VAL A 290 -12.73 12.18 3.03
N LEU A 291 -11.45 12.09 3.34
CA LEU A 291 -10.44 11.46 2.49
C LEU A 291 -10.05 10.09 3.06
N ILE A 292 -9.83 9.11 2.18
CA ILE A 292 -9.32 7.77 2.54
C ILE A 292 -8.18 7.31 1.64
N GLY A 293 -7.41 6.32 2.12
CA GLY A 293 -6.28 5.76 1.38
C GLY A 293 -5.25 6.81 1.02
N ASP A 294 -4.58 6.64 -0.12
CA ASP A 294 -3.52 7.55 -0.59
C ASP A 294 -4.00 9.00 -0.81
N ALA A 295 -5.31 9.27 -0.90
CA ALA A 295 -5.83 10.63 -0.95
C ALA A 295 -5.65 11.37 0.38
N ALA A 296 -5.78 10.66 1.51
CA ALA A 296 -5.54 11.17 2.86
C ALA A 296 -4.06 11.07 3.28
N GLY A 297 -3.21 10.41 2.50
CA GLY A 297 -1.78 10.23 2.80
C GLY A 297 -1.37 8.77 2.73
N TRP A 298 -0.07 8.52 2.69
CA TRP A 298 0.56 7.22 2.50
C TRP A 298 1.86 7.12 3.29
N SER A 299 2.25 5.90 3.67
CA SER A 299 3.60 5.62 4.14
C SER A 299 4.53 5.34 2.96
N ASP A 300 5.84 5.50 3.17
CA ASP A 300 6.85 5.04 2.22
C ASP A 300 6.57 3.58 1.79
N PRO A 301 6.45 3.29 0.48
CA PRO A 301 6.17 1.94 0.00
C PRO A 301 7.22 0.88 0.33
N ILE A 302 8.41 1.26 0.80
CA ILE A 302 9.44 0.30 1.23
C ILE A 302 8.93 -0.69 2.28
N ILE A 303 7.88 -0.33 3.04
CA ILE A 303 7.25 -1.23 4.03
C ILE A 303 5.94 -1.85 3.55
N GLY A 304 5.47 -1.58 2.34
CA GLY A 304 4.34 -2.29 1.71
C GLY A 304 2.96 -2.13 2.38
N GLN A 305 2.65 -0.97 2.97
CA GLN A 305 1.46 -0.81 3.84
C GLN A 305 0.22 -0.17 3.17
N GLY A 306 0.30 0.25 1.91
CA GLY A 306 -0.73 1.08 1.28
C GLY A 306 -2.12 0.43 1.21
N LEU A 307 -2.18 -0.87 0.89
CA LEU A 307 -3.46 -1.60 0.81
C LEU A 307 -4.09 -1.75 2.21
N SER A 308 -3.29 -2.10 3.22
CA SER A 308 -3.75 -2.24 4.60
C SER A 308 -4.27 -0.92 5.17
N LEU A 309 -3.55 0.19 4.91
CA LEU A 309 -3.99 1.53 5.27
C LEU A 309 -5.33 1.88 4.64
N ALA A 310 -5.50 1.61 3.35
CA ALA A 310 -6.76 1.86 2.66
C ALA A 310 -7.92 1.08 3.29
N LEU A 311 -7.75 -0.22 3.55
CA LEU A 311 -8.82 -1.03 4.16
C LEU A 311 -9.12 -0.64 5.60
N ARG A 312 -8.10 -0.22 6.37
CA ARG A 312 -8.31 0.34 7.70
C ARG A 312 -9.14 1.62 7.65
N ASP A 313 -8.82 2.53 6.72
CA ASP A 313 -9.61 3.75 6.50
C ASP A 313 -11.06 3.41 6.10
N VAL A 314 -11.27 2.41 5.23
CA VAL A 314 -12.61 1.93 4.85
C VAL A 314 -13.39 1.44 6.06
N ARG A 315 -12.80 0.59 6.91
CA ARG A 315 -13.49 0.09 8.11
C ARG A 315 -13.86 1.22 9.05
N THR A 316 -12.91 2.09 9.40
CA THR A 316 -13.15 3.18 10.36
C THR A 316 -14.21 4.16 9.85
N VAL A 317 -14.17 4.55 8.57
CA VAL A 317 -15.19 5.43 7.99
C VAL A 317 -16.55 4.73 7.95
N THR A 318 -16.62 3.45 7.57
CA THR A 318 -17.89 2.69 7.60
C THR A 318 -18.49 2.65 9.00
N ASP A 319 -17.67 2.37 10.02
CA ASP A 319 -18.12 2.27 11.41
C ASP A 319 -18.71 3.62 11.90
N ILE A 320 -18.10 4.75 11.52
CA ILE A 320 -18.64 6.10 11.80
C ILE A 320 -20.00 6.30 11.13
N LEU A 321 -20.10 6.01 9.82
CA LEU A 321 -21.36 6.23 9.08
C LEU A 321 -22.51 5.35 9.58
N ARG A 322 -22.19 4.17 10.11
CA ARG A 322 -23.17 3.25 10.73
C ARG A 322 -23.58 3.71 12.13
N GLY A 323 -22.64 4.21 12.91
CA GLY A 323 -22.86 4.58 14.32
C GLY A 323 -23.53 5.95 14.51
N GLU A 324 -23.39 6.85 13.54
CA GLU A 324 -23.80 8.25 13.68
C GLU A 324 -24.76 8.71 12.58
N SER A 325 -25.78 9.49 12.96
CA SER A 325 -26.65 10.17 12.00
C SER A 325 -26.09 11.52 11.53
N ASP A 326 -25.24 12.15 12.36
CA ASP A 326 -24.51 13.35 12.02
C ASP A 326 -23.16 12.99 11.38
N TRP A 327 -22.93 13.47 10.16
CA TRP A 327 -21.67 13.28 9.43
C TRP A 327 -20.90 14.58 9.30
N SER A 328 -21.08 15.48 10.27
CA SER A 328 -20.29 16.70 10.42
C SER A 328 -18.81 16.37 10.66
N PRO A 329 -17.90 17.35 10.51
CA PRO A 329 -16.48 17.14 10.81
C PRO A 329 -16.19 16.56 12.20
N ALA A 330 -17.06 16.78 13.19
CA ALA A 330 -16.87 16.26 14.55
C ALA A 330 -16.88 14.73 14.60
N ALA A 331 -17.71 14.08 13.78
CA ALA A 331 -17.77 12.61 13.65
C ALA A 331 -16.44 12.00 13.20
N PHE A 332 -15.62 12.76 12.47
CA PHE A 332 -14.36 12.30 11.89
C PHE A 332 -13.12 12.65 12.73
N THR A 333 -13.27 13.34 13.87
CA THR A 333 -12.14 13.70 14.74
C THR A 333 -11.35 12.47 15.19
N GLY A 334 -12.05 11.44 15.71
CA GLY A 334 -11.39 10.20 16.13
C GLY A 334 -10.68 9.47 14.97
N TYR A 335 -11.25 9.53 13.76
CA TYR A 335 -10.60 9.01 12.55
C TYR A 335 -9.32 9.81 12.22
N GLY A 336 -9.36 11.13 12.29
CA GLY A 336 -8.19 11.99 12.06
C GLY A 336 -7.06 11.71 13.04
N GLU A 337 -7.35 11.66 14.33
CA GLU A 337 -6.39 11.39 15.40
C GLU A 337 -5.76 10.01 15.27
N GLU A 338 -6.58 8.97 15.14
CA GLU A 338 -6.11 7.58 15.01
C GLU A 338 -5.28 7.39 13.74
N ARG A 339 -5.69 7.99 12.62
CA ARG A 339 -4.95 7.91 11.36
C ARG A 339 -3.62 8.67 11.43
N ALA A 340 -3.58 9.83 12.08
CA ALA A 340 -2.35 10.60 12.27
C ALA A 340 -1.32 9.79 13.08
N GLU A 341 -1.76 9.15 14.17
CA GLU A 341 -0.89 8.30 14.98
C GLU A 341 -0.44 7.04 14.21
N ARG A 342 -1.36 6.37 13.51
CA ARG A 342 -1.02 5.23 12.64
C ARG A 342 0.05 5.60 11.62
N LEU A 343 -0.11 6.72 10.91
CA LEU A 343 0.88 7.18 9.94
C LEU A 343 2.19 7.61 10.60
N ARG A 344 2.17 8.22 11.78
CA ARG A 344 3.40 8.55 12.53
C ARG A 344 4.22 7.29 12.80
N ARG A 345 3.61 6.22 13.30
CA ARG A 345 4.27 4.93 13.57
C ARG A 345 4.84 4.31 12.29
N LEU A 346 4.06 4.30 11.21
CA LEU A 346 4.50 3.74 9.93
C LEU A 346 5.60 4.58 9.26
N ARG A 347 5.60 5.90 9.44
CA ARG A 347 6.69 6.78 8.98
C ARG A 347 8.00 6.47 9.71
N THR A 348 7.97 6.33 11.04
CA THR A 348 9.15 5.91 11.80
C THR A 348 9.62 4.52 11.34
N THR A 349 8.68 3.61 11.10
CA THR A 349 8.97 2.25 10.60
C THR A 349 9.66 2.28 9.24
N ALA A 350 9.12 3.04 8.28
CA ALA A 350 9.69 3.24 6.96
C ALA A 350 11.08 3.87 7.01
N GLN A 351 11.27 4.85 7.88
CA GLN A 351 12.56 5.51 8.09
C GLN A 351 13.61 4.53 8.59
N VAL A 352 13.29 3.76 9.64
CA VAL A 352 14.16 2.70 10.18
C VAL A 352 14.46 1.64 9.12
N LYS A 353 13.43 1.13 8.41
CA LYS A 353 13.63 0.15 7.33
C LYS A 353 14.61 0.68 6.29
N THR A 354 14.39 1.89 5.80
CA THR A 354 15.28 2.54 4.82
C THR A 354 16.69 2.76 5.37
N ASP A 355 16.84 3.17 6.64
CA ASP A 355 18.15 3.36 7.27
C ASP A 355 18.94 2.05 7.34
N LEU A 356 18.26 0.92 7.56
CA LEU A 356 18.87 -0.41 7.66
C LEU A 356 19.18 -1.00 6.28
N VAL A 357 18.23 -0.97 5.35
CA VAL A 357 18.33 -1.74 4.09
C VAL A 357 18.80 -0.92 2.89
N ALA A 358 18.71 0.41 2.96
CA ALA A 358 19.06 1.32 1.89
C ALA A 358 20.15 2.34 2.26
N THR A 359 20.94 2.04 3.29
CA THR A 359 22.24 2.68 3.52
C THR A 359 23.32 1.78 2.93
N PHE A 360 23.63 1.99 1.64
CA PHE A 360 24.53 1.13 0.85
C PHE A 360 26.02 1.43 1.11
N THR A 361 26.45 1.38 2.37
CA THR A 361 27.83 1.62 2.79
C THR A 361 28.30 0.53 3.75
N PRO A 362 29.62 0.33 3.95
CA PRO A 362 30.12 -0.62 4.94
C PRO A 362 29.57 -0.37 6.36
N ALA A 363 29.41 0.91 6.75
CA ALA A 363 28.80 1.28 8.03
C ALA A 363 27.30 0.92 8.09
N GLY A 364 26.56 1.14 6.99
CA GLY A 364 25.16 0.72 6.90
C GLY A 364 24.99 -0.80 6.98
N ALA A 365 25.85 -1.56 6.31
CA ALA A 365 25.89 -3.01 6.40
C ALA A 365 26.24 -3.51 7.82
N ALA A 366 27.20 -2.86 8.49
CA ALA A 366 27.54 -3.16 9.88
C ALA A 366 26.35 -2.90 10.83
N ARG A 367 25.64 -1.79 10.65
CA ARG A 367 24.42 -1.46 11.39
C ARG A 367 23.32 -2.49 11.17
N ARG A 368 23.05 -2.84 9.90
CA ARG A 368 22.06 -3.87 9.53
C ARG A 368 22.38 -5.21 10.19
N ARG A 369 23.65 -5.63 10.15
CA ARG A 369 24.12 -6.85 10.83
C ARG A 369 23.88 -6.79 12.34
N ALA A 370 24.29 -5.69 12.98
CA ALA A 370 24.14 -5.51 14.42
C ALA A 370 22.67 -5.54 14.85
N TYR A 371 21.81 -4.86 14.09
CA TYR A 371 20.37 -4.85 14.32
C TYR A 371 19.74 -6.24 14.16
N ASN A 372 20.04 -6.94 13.05
CA ASN A 372 19.53 -8.28 12.77
C ASN A 372 19.89 -9.29 13.88
N ALA A 373 21.02 -9.12 14.56
CA ALA A 373 21.45 -10.01 15.63
C ALA A 373 20.70 -9.81 16.97
N ILE A 374 20.05 -8.66 17.19
CA ILE A 374 19.52 -8.29 18.51
C ILE A 374 18.02 -8.01 18.55
N TRP A 375 17.39 -7.60 17.43
CA TRP A 375 16.02 -7.06 17.45
C TRP A 375 14.97 -8.04 17.97
N GLU A 376 15.15 -9.35 17.79
CA GLU A 376 14.24 -10.37 18.32
C GLU A 376 14.35 -10.50 19.85
N SER A 377 15.54 -10.27 20.39
CA SER A 377 15.84 -10.39 21.82
C SER A 377 15.69 -9.07 22.59
N ASP A 378 15.71 -7.94 21.89
CA ASP A 378 15.54 -6.61 22.45
C ASP A 378 14.12 -6.07 22.15
N PRO A 379 13.18 -6.17 23.11
CA PRO A 379 11.81 -5.74 22.90
C PRO A 379 11.68 -4.24 22.61
N GLU A 380 12.70 -3.44 22.96
CA GLU A 380 12.69 -2.00 22.72
C GLU A 380 13.07 -1.64 21.27
N LEU A 381 13.62 -2.60 20.51
CA LEU A 381 14.04 -2.40 19.12
C LEU A 381 13.16 -3.15 18.10
N ALA A 382 12.32 -4.08 18.57
CA ALA A 382 11.50 -4.94 17.70
C ALA A 382 10.38 -4.19 16.96
N GLY A 383 9.89 -3.08 17.52
CA GLY A 383 8.68 -2.38 17.05
C GLY A 383 8.63 -2.12 15.54
N PRO A 384 9.63 -1.45 14.94
CA PRO A 384 9.68 -1.21 13.50
C PRO A 384 9.69 -2.46 12.62
N GLN A 385 10.16 -3.62 13.09
CA GLN A 385 10.16 -4.86 12.30
C GLN A 385 8.83 -5.59 12.37
N ILE A 386 8.18 -5.58 13.53
CA ILE A 386 6.93 -6.31 13.75
C ILE A 386 5.70 -5.52 13.30
N ALA A 387 5.73 -4.18 13.40
CA ALA A 387 4.60 -3.32 13.09
C ALA A 387 4.05 -3.49 11.66
N PRO A 388 4.88 -3.65 10.61
CA PRO A 388 4.40 -3.94 9.25
C PRO A 388 3.62 -5.26 9.13
N LEU A 389 3.84 -6.21 10.04
CA LEU A 389 3.26 -7.55 10.02
C LEU A 389 1.99 -7.64 10.88
N VAL A 390 2.07 -7.18 12.13
CA VAL A 390 0.98 -7.31 13.12
C VAL A 390 0.07 -6.09 13.17
N GLY A 391 0.45 -5.00 12.49
CA GLY A 391 -0.26 -3.73 12.50
C GLY A 391 0.33 -2.76 13.52
N PRO A 392 0.47 -1.47 13.17
CA PRO A 392 1.17 -0.48 14.00
C PRO A 392 0.48 -0.22 15.35
N ASP A 393 -0.82 -0.45 15.44
CA ASP A 393 -1.59 -0.19 16.67
C ASP A 393 -1.38 -1.29 17.73
N ASN A 394 -0.96 -2.48 17.31
CA ASN A 394 -0.65 -3.62 18.18
C ASN A 394 0.78 -3.57 18.74
N VAL A 395 1.52 -2.48 18.47
CA VAL A 395 2.88 -2.25 18.93
C VAL A 395 2.88 -1.01 19.83
N ALA A 396 3.60 -1.09 20.94
CA ALA A 396 3.68 0.00 21.92
C ALA A 396 4.22 1.29 21.26
N ALA A 397 3.57 2.43 21.56
CA ALA A 397 3.80 3.70 20.86
C ALA A 397 5.23 4.24 21.06
N GLU A 398 5.82 3.91 22.21
CA GLU A 398 7.14 4.31 22.70
C GLU A 398 8.26 3.75 21.82
N LEU A 399 8.00 2.60 21.17
CA LEU A 399 8.93 1.93 20.24
C LEU A 399 9.08 2.69 18.92
N PHE A 400 8.24 3.70 18.67
CA PHE A 400 8.33 4.61 17.52
C PHE A 400 8.82 6.01 17.91
N SER A 401 9.38 6.16 19.12
CA SER A 401 9.96 7.42 19.58
C SER A 401 11.27 7.73 18.84
N GLN A 402 11.66 9.01 18.85
CA GLN A 402 12.97 9.41 18.32
C GLN A 402 14.12 8.72 19.07
N SER A 403 14.00 8.55 20.39
CA SER A 403 15.00 7.85 21.20
C SER A 403 15.16 6.38 20.79
N ALA A 404 14.06 5.65 20.56
CA ALA A 404 14.10 4.27 20.07
C ALA A 404 14.80 4.20 18.70
N ARG A 405 14.49 5.14 17.80
CA ARG A 405 15.16 5.23 16.50
C ARG A 405 16.65 5.56 16.63
N ASP A 406 17.03 6.52 17.46
CA ASP A 406 18.42 6.92 17.66
C ASP A 406 19.27 5.76 18.19
N ARG A 407 18.70 4.91 19.06
CA ARG A 407 19.35 3.68 19.51
C ARG A 407 19.63 2.71 18.37
N ILE A 408 18.68 2.52 17.44
CA ILE A 408 18.89 1.68 16.25
C ILE A 408 20.00 2.28 15.36
N LEU A 409 20.00 3.60 15.19
CA LEU A 409 20.99 4.28 14.36
C LEU A 409 22.39 4.32 14.97
N ALA A 410 22.48 4.26 16.30
CA ALA A 410 23.74 4.15 17.04
C ALA A 410 24.34 2.73 17.02
N LEU A 411 23.64 1.74 16.48
CA LEU A 411 24.22 0.43 16.23
C LEU A 411 25.28 0.55 15.13
N ALA A 412 26.51 0.12 15.46
CA ALA A 412 27.74 0.12 14.66
C ALA A 412 28.43 1.48 14.47
#